data_AF-A0AAE0XWI7-F1
#
_entry.id   AF-A0AAE0XWI7-F1
#
_cell.length_a   1.000
_cell.length_b   1.000
_cell.length_c   1.000
_cell.angle_alpha   90.00
_cell.angle_beta   90.00
_cell.angle_gamma   90.00
#
_symmetry.space_group_name_H-M   'P 1'
#
loop_
_entity.id
_entity.type
_entity.pdbx_description
1 polymer ?
#
loop_
_entity_poly.entity_id
_entity_poly.type
_entity_poly.pdbx_seq_one_letter_code
_entity_poly.pdbx_strand_id
1 'polypeptide(L)'
;MASAQATIVEDLKDERVPSALYWTPEHVAEWIEELGFPQYKACFLTNMIDGRKLCCIHASAFPRIGITDFEHIKIISKNIRDLIYLEEPYWNRSIAEPPKNNLGMYLELKSHTGKVMDTTTFKQMYLNIPDPKWQPPLSNQCMILPRD
;
A
#
# COMPACT_ATOMS: atom_id res chain seq x y z
N MET A 1 -12.93 0.11 -22.31
CA MET A 1 -12.79 0.34 -20.85
C MET A 1 -12.62 -1.02 -20.20
N ALA A 2 -11.46 -1.32 -19.63
CA ALA A 2 -11.28 -2.57 -18.88
C ALA A 2 -12.21 -2.56 -17.65
N SER A 3 -12.77 -3.71 -17.29
CA SER A 3 -13.51 -3.87 -16.04
C SER A 3 -12.54 -3.95 -14.85
N ALA A 4 -12.96 -3.52 -13.66
CA ALA A 4 -12.17 -3.68 -12.44
C ALA A 4 -11.75 -5.15 -12.24
N GLN A 5 -12.66 -6.09 -12.54
CA GLN A 5 -12.36 -7.53 -12.46
C GLN A 5 -11.24 -7.97 -13.41
N ALA A 6 -11.19 -7.42 -14.63
CA ALA A 6 -10.13 -7.72 -15.59
C ALA A 6 -8.78 -7.18 -15.11
N THR A 7 -8.80 -6.03 -14.43
CA THR A 7 -7.60 -5.40 -13.85
C THR A 7 -7.01 -6.27 -12.74
N ILE A 8 -7.87 -6.81 -11.86
CA ILE A 8 -7.44 -7.75 -10.80
C ILE A 8 -6.76 -8.97 -11.42
N VAL A 9 -7.37 -9.57 -12.44
CA VAL A 9 -6.83 -10.76 -13.11
C VAL A 9 -5.46 -10.48 -13.74
N GLU A 10 -5.27 -9.31 -14.37
CA GLU A 10 -3.97 -8.98 -14.95
C GLU A 10 -2.91 -8.65 -13.91
N ASP A 11 -3.27 -7.95 -12.83
CA ASP A 11 -2.34 -7.66 -11.74
C ASP A 11 -1.89 -8.93 -11.03
N LEU A 12 -2.79 -9.89 -10.79
CA LEU A 12 -2.46 -11.16 -10.15
C LEU A 12 -1.54 -12.06 -11.01
N LYS A 13 -1.37 -11.77 -12.31
CA LYS A 13 -0.36 -12.43 -13.16
C LYS A 13 1.03 -11.81 -13.01
N ASP A 14 1.13 -10.59 -12.49
CA ASP A 14 2.40 -9.89 -12.30
C ASP A 14 2.95 -10.20 -10.91
N GLU A 15 4.06 -10.94 -10.84
CA GLU A 15 4.69 -11.35 -9.58
C GLU A 15 5.09 -10.18 -8.67
N ARG A 16 5.23 -8.98 -9.24
CA ARG A 16 5.57 -7.76 -8.50
C ARG A 16 4.39 -7.21 -7.70
N VAL A 17 3.16 -7.57 -8.04
CA VAL A 17 1.96 -7.09 -7.35
C VAL A 17 1.58 -8.08 -6.25
N PRO A 18 1.53 -7.66 -4.97
CA PRO A 18 1.13 -8.55 -3.90
C PRO A 18 -0.35 -8.89 -4.02
N SER A 19 -0.69 -10.19 -3.94
CA SER A 19 -2.08 -10.66 -3.91
C SER A 19 -2.86 -10.07 -2.73
N ALA A 20 -2.14 -9.71 -1.65
CA ALA A 20 -2.66 -9.03 -0.46
C ALA A 20 -3.42 -7.74 -0.77
N LEU A 21 -3.13 -7.05 -1.88
CA LEU A 21 -3.87 -5.87 -2.31
C LEU A 21 -5.37 -6.14 -2.50
N TYR A 22 -5.72 -7.36 -2.89
CA TYR A 22 -7.08 -7.77 -3.23
C TYR A 22 -7.75 -8.64 -2.17
N TRP A 23 -7.16 -8.70 -0.97
CA TRP A 23 -7.73 -9.43 0.15
C TRP A 23 -9.01 -8.77 0.69
N THR A 24 -9.94 -9.61 1.12
CA THR A 24 -11.12 -9.19 1.86
C THR A 24 -10.75 -9.06 3.34
N PRO A 25 -11.59 -8.40 4.16
CA PRO A 25 -11.36 -8.31 5.60
C PRO A 25 -11.19 -9.68 6.28
N GLU A 26 -11.88 -10.71 5.79
CA GLU A 26 -11.78 -12.08 6.30
C GLU A 26 -10.40 -12.67 6.04
N HIS A 27 -9.88 -12.55 4.81
CA HIS A 27 -8.52 -13.00 4.48
C HIS A 27 -7.46 -12.26 5.30
N VAL A 28 -7.61 -10.95 5.52
CA VAL A 28 -6.69 -10.19 6.38
C VAL A 28 -6.74 -10.69 7.84
N ALA A 29 -7.94 -11.02 8.33
CA ALA A 29 -8.13 -11.50 9.68
C ALA A 29 -7.56 -12.91 9.90
N GLU A 30 -7.68 -13.80 8.90
CA GLU A 30 -7.03 -15.11 8.88
C GLU A 30 -5.51 -14.99 8.86
N TRP A 31 -4.97 -14.11 8.02
CA TRP A 31 -3.52 -13.84 7.98
C TRP A 31 -2.95 -13.39 9.33
N ILE A 32 -3.66 -12.54 10.08
CA ILE A 32 -3.25 -12.12 11.43
C ILE A 32 -3.27 -13.26 12.44
N GLU A 33 -4.22 -14.18 12.31
CA GLU A 33 -4.28 -15.39 13.14
C GLU A 33 -3.11 -16.33 12.83
N GLU A 34 -2.83 -16.57 11.54
CA GLU A 34 -1.68 -17.37 11.08
C GLU A 34 -0.33 -16.77 11.49
N LEU A 35 -0.26 -15.44 11.58
CA LEU A 35 0.92 -14.72 12.07
C LEU A 35 1.16 -14.93 13.58
N GLY A 36 0.21 -15.53 14.30
CA GLY A 36 0.31 -15.80 15.74
C GLY A 36 -0.37 -14.75 16.62
N PHE A 37 -1.24 -13.91 16.06
CA PHE A 37 -1.98 -12.89 16.80
C PHE A 37 -3.52 -13.06 16.71
N PRO A 38 -4.07 -14.24 17.06
CA PRO A 38 -5.52 -14.48 16.98
C PRO A 38 -6.36 -13.48 17.78
N GLN A 39 -5.82 -12.91 18.86
CA GLN A 39 -6.48 -11.89 19.68
C GLN A 39 -6.84 -10.62 18.89
N TYR A 40 -6.13 -10.32 17.79
CA TYR A 40 -6.40 -9.14 16.97
C TYR A 40 -7.37 -9.41 15.82
N LYS A 41 -7.78 -10.66 15.59
CA LYS A 41 -8.71 -11.03 14.50
C LYS A 41 -9.99 -10.17 14.52
N ALA A 42 -10.62 -10.05 15.69
CA ALA A 42 -11.83 -9.24 15.87
C ALA A 42 -11.58 -7.75 15.60
N CYS A 43 -10.39 -7.23 15.91
CA CYS A 43 -10.02 -5.84 15.66
C CYS A 43 -9.98 -5.55 14.15
N PHE A 44 -9.37 -6.42 13.34
CA PHE A 44 -9.30 -6.24 11.89
C PHE A 44 -10.68 -6.34 11.21
N LEU A 45 -11.50 -7.31 11.63
CA LEU A 45 -12.86 -7.49 11.12
C LEU A 45 -13.77 -6.31 11.47
N THR A 46 -13.77 -5.89 12.74
CA THR A 46 -14.63 -4.80 13.22
C THR A 46 -14.31 -3.47 12.53
N ASN A 47 -13.04 -3.21 12.23
CA ASN A 47 -12.59 -2.01 11.53
C ASN A 47 -12.65 -2.13 9.99
N MET A 48 -13.12 -3.27 9.48
CA MET A 48 -13.24 -3.58 8.04
C MET A 48 -11.92 -3.32 7.30
N ILE A 49 -10.81 -3.81 7.84
CA ILE A 49 -9.49 -3.66 7.23
C ILE A 49 -9.37 -4.66 6.08
N ASP A 50 -9.50 -4.17 4.85
CA ASP A 50 -9.29 -4.92 3.62
C ASP A 50 -7.83 -4.84 3.15
N GLY A 51 -7.50 -5.55 2.06
CA GLY A 51 -6.17 -5.54 1.47
C GLY A 51 -5.68 -4.14 1.07
N ARG A 52 -6.58 -3.29 0.57
CA ARG A 52 -6.28 -1.91 0.19
C ARG A 52 -5.89 -1.05 1.39
N LYS A 53 -6.65 -1.14 2.49
CA LYS A 53 -6.32 -0.48 3.76
C LYS A 53 -5.05 -1.04 4.37
N LEU A 54 -4.84 -2.36 4.30
CA LEU A 54 -3.63 -3.01 4.81
C LEU A 54 -2.36 -2.47 4.12
N CYS A 55 -2.41 -2.22 2.81
CA CYS A 55 -1.29 -1.67 2.07
C CYS A 55 -0.93 -0.22 2.45
N CYS A 56 -1.85 0.53 3.06
CA CYS A 56 -1.65 1.94 3.44
C CYS A 56 -1.68 2.20 4.95
N ILE A 57 -1.81 1.16 5.77
CA ILE A 57 -1.82 1.33 7.22
C ILE A 57 -0.42 1.62 7.75
N HIS A 58 -0.31 2.63 8.61
CA HIS A 58 0.93 2.97 9.31
C HIS A 58 0.92 2.49 10.74
N ALA A 59 2.12 2.34 11.33
CA ALA A 59 2.27 1.89 12.71
C ALA A 59 1.49 2.75 13.73
N SER A 60 1.33 4.05 13.45
CA SER A 60 0.57 5.00 14.26
C SER A 60 -0.95 4.77 14.26
N ALA A 61 -1.48 4.01 13.30
CA ALA A 61 -2.90 3.68 13.25
C ALA A 61 -3.28 2.49 14.14
N PHE A 62 -2.31 1.65 14.52
CA PHE A 62 -2.57 0.43 15.29
C PHE A 62 -3.26 0.63 16.65
N PRO A 63 -2.88 1.64 17.46
CA PRO A 63 -3.59 1.91 18.72
C PRO A 63 -5.07 2.26 18.51
N ARG A 64 -5.42 2.91 17.39
CA ARG A 64 -6.80 3.28 17.08
C ARG A 64 -7.67 2.08 16.69
N ILE A 65 -7.07 1.03 16.12
CA ILE A 65 -7.80 -0.20 15.78
C ILE A 65 -7.83 -1.22 16.93
N GLY A 66 -7.14 -0.96 18.04
CA GLY A 66 -7.13 -1.81 19.24
C GLY A 66 -5.85 -2.60 19.48
N ILE A 67 -4.78 -2.34 18.73
CA ILE A 67 -3.46 -2.95 18.96
C ILE A 67 -2.59 -1.94 19.70
N THR A 68 -2.42 -2.14 21.01
CA THR A 68 -1.72 -1.19 21.89
C THR A 68 -0.33 -1.66 22.31
N ASP A 69 -0.04 -2.95 22.19
CA ASP A 69 1.27 -3.51 22.53
C ASP A 69 2.31 -3.11 21.49
N PHE A 70 3.38 -2.45 21.93
CA PHE A 70 4.42 -1.93 21.05
C PHE A 70 5.21 -3.02 20.33
N GLU A 71 5.48 -4.16 20.99
CA GLU A 71 6.23 -5.25 20.35
C GLU A 71 5.36 -5.94 19.29
N HIS A 72 4.06 -6.10 19.55
CA HIS A 72 3.12 -6.61 18.56
C HIS A 72 3.02 -5.66 17.36
N ILE A 73 2.93 -4.34 17.59
CA ILE A 73 2.93 -3.33 16.52
C ILE A 73 4.18 -3.48 15.64
N LYS A 74 5.36 -3.66 16.24
CA LYS A 74 6.61 -3.80 15.51
C LYS A 74 6.63 -5.06 14.64
N ILE A 75 6.23 -6.20 15.19
CA ILE A 75 6.18 -7.49 14.47
C ILE A 75 5.16 -7.40 13.33
N ILE A 76 3.94 -6.92 13.58
CA ILE A 76 2.90 -6.79 12.56
C ILE A 76 3.34 -5.82 11.47
N SER A 77 3.89 -4.65 11.83
CA SER A 77 4.38 -3.65 10.85
C SER A 77 5.49 -4.20 9.96
N LYS A 78 6.34 -5.09 10.46
CA LYS A 78 7.35 -5.77 9.65
C LYS A 78 6.69 -6.75 8.68
N ASN A 79 5.83 -7.63 9.18
CA ASN A 79 5.18 -8.64 8.34
C ASN A 79 4.28 -8.04 7.26
N ILE A 80 3.63 -6.88 7.51
CA ILE A 80 2.89 -6.16 6.47
C ILE A 80 3.83 -5.73 5.34
N ARG A 81 5.01 -5.17 5.67
CA ARG A 81 5.98 -4.73 4.66
C ARG A 81 6.49 -5.91 3.83
N ASP A 82 6.79 -7.01 4.49
CA ASP A 82 7.21 -8.26 3.84
C ASP A 82 6.09 -8.81 2.92
N LEU A 83 4.84 -8.78 3.38
CA LEU A 83 3.66 -9.24 2.63
C LEU A 83 3.39 -8.44 1.35
N ILE A 84 3.59 -7.12 1.39
CA ILE A 84 3.31 -6.22 0.26
C ILE A 84 4.56 -5.92 -0.59
N TYR A 85 5.68 -6.59 -0.31
CA TYR A 85 6.98 -6.40 -0.98
C TYR A 85 7.49 -4.95 -0.91
N LEU A 86 7.22 -4.23 0.20
CA LEU A 86 7.69 -2.87 0.39
C LEU A 86 9.03 -2.85 1.14
N GLU A 87 9.96 -2.06 0.63
CA GLU A 87 11.29 -1.88 1.23
C GLU A 87 11.20 -1.23 2.63
N GLU A 88 12.15 -1.55 3.49
CA GLU A 88 12.28 -0.86 4.77
C GLU A 88 12.65 0.62 4.53
N PRO A 89 12.10 1.57 5.31
CA PRO A 89 12.51 2.96 5.21
C PRO A 89 13.97 3.11 5.66
N TYR A 90 14.88 3.30 4.70
CA TYR A 90 16.28 3.57 4.98
C TYR A 90 16.49 5.02 5.44
N TRP A 91 17.23 5.20 6.54
CA TRP A 91 17.55 6.52 7.08
C TRP A 91 18.51 7.32 6.16
N ASN A 92 19.25 6.64 5.29
CA ASN A 92 20.23 7.23 4.35
C ASN A 92 19.70 7.32 2.91
N ARG A 93 18.38 7.22 2.70
CA ARG A 93 17.79 7.35 1.37
C ARG A 93 18.02 8.76 0.80
N SER A 94 18.42 8.83 -0.46
CA SER A 94 18.64 10.12 -1.12
C SER A 94 17.34 10.91 -1.23
N ILE A 95 17.38 12.20 -0.88
CA ILE A 95 16.24 13.09 -1.09
C ILE A 95 15.89 13.24 -2.57
N ALA A 96 16.78 12.87 -3.50
CA ALA A 96 16.52 12.94 -4.94
C ALA A 96 15.67 11.75 -5.46
N GLU A 97 15.53 10.69 -4.67
CA GLU A 97 14.69 9.55 -5.03
C GLU A 97 13.22 9.84 -4.71
N PRO A 98 12.27 9.25 -5.46
CA PRO A 98 10.86 9.32 -5.10
C PRO A 98 10.59 8.79 -3.68
N PRO A 99 9.61 9.34 -2.94
CA PRO A 99 9.31 8.92 -1.57
C PRO A 99 8.98 7.43 -1.40
N LYS A 100 8.54 6.74 -2.46
CA LYS A 100 8.25 5.29 -2.49
C LYS A 100 8.76 4.70 -3.80
N ASN A 101 9.05 3.40 -3.81
CA ASN A 101 9.32 2.67 -5.05
C ASN A 101 8.05 2.61 -5.93
N ASN A 102 8.19 2.20 -7.19
CA ASN A 102 7.06 2.16 -8.13
C ASN A 102 5.90 1.29 -7.60
N LEU A 103 6.21 0.19 -6.91
CA LEU A 103 5.20 -0.64 -6.28
C LEU A 103 4.47 0.12 -5.15
N GLY A 104 5.19 0.78 -4.25
CA GLY A 104 4.61 1.57 -3.17
C GLY A 104 3.74 2.72 -3.68
N MET A 105 4.14 3.37 -4.79
CA MET A 105 3.30 4.37 -5.47
C MET A 105 2.03 3.74 -6.07
N TYR A 106 2.14 2.54 -6.62
CA TYR A 106 0.98 1.80 -7.13
C TYR A 106 0.01 1.40 -6.00
N LEU A 107 0.52 0.88 -4.89
CA LEU A 107 -0.29 0.49 -3.74
C LEU A 107 -1.03 1.70 -3.14
N GLU A 108 -0.37 2.86 -3.08
CA GLU A 108 -1.00 4.11 -2.66
C GLU A 108 -2.12 4.55 -3.61
N LEU A 109 -1.90 4.46 -4.93
CA LEU A 109 -2.95 4.70 -5.93
C LEU A 109 -4.15 3.78 -5.71
N LYS A 110 -3.91 2.49 -5.46
CA LYS A 110 -4.97 1.46 -5.32
C LYS A 110 -5.65 1.49 -3.95
N SER A 111 -5.09 2.20 -2.97
CA SER A 111 -5.72 2.41 -1.67
C SER A 111 -6.99 3.26 -1.76
N HIS A 112 -7.05 4.15 -2.77
CA HIS A 112 -8.20 4.97 -3.07
C HIS A 112 -9.17 4.23 -4.00
N THR A 113 -10.45 4.59 -3.92
CA THR A 113 -11.51 4.03 -4.76
C THR A 113 -11.89 5.00 -5.86
N GLY A 114 -12.01 4.51 -7.10
CA GLY A 114 -12.41 5.36 -8.21
C GLY A 114 -12.21 4.69 -9.55
N LYS A 115 -13.07 5.00 -10.53
CA LYS A 115 -13.14 4.31 -11.83
C LYS A 115 -11.77 4.20 -12.52
N VAL A 116 -10.98 5.28 -12.55
CA VAL A 116 -9.65 5.25 -13.18
C VAL A 116 -8.68 4.38 -12.38
N MET A 117 -8.60 4.57 -11.06
CA MET A 117 -7.69 3.84 -10.17
C MET A 117 -7.98 2.34 -10.15
N ASP A 118 -9.26 1.97 -10.14
CA ASP A 118 -9.70 0.57 -10.13
C ASP A 118 -9.41 -0.13 -11.46
N THR A 119 -9.41 0.60 -12.58
CA THR A 119 -9.11 0.06 -13.92
C THR A 119 -7.65 0.12 -14.32
N THR A 120 -6.82 0.84 -13.55
CA THR A 120 -5.38 0.97 -13.82
C THR A 120 -4.66 -0.26 -13.32
N THR A 121 -3.93 -0.94 -14.21
CA THR A 121 -3.03 -2.06 -13.84
C THR A 121 -1.64 -1.54 -13.47
N PHE A 122 -0.86 -2.36 -12.76
CA PHE A 122 0.53 -2.02 -12.44
C PHE A 122 1.37 -1.77 -13.70
N LYS A 123 1.20 -2.62 -14.71
CA LYS A 123 1.88 -2.48 -16.01
C LYS A 123 1.52 -1.15 -16.71
N GLN A 124 0.25 -0.74 -16.67
CA GLN A 124 -0.17 0.54 -17.24
C GLN A 124 0.43 1.72 -16.47
N MET A 125 0.44 1.65 -15.13
CA MET A 125 1.08 2.70 -14.31
C MET A 125 2.57 2.85 -14.68
N TYR A 126 3.29 1.73 -14.78
CA TYR A 126 4.71 1.73 -15.15
C TYR A 126 4.97 2.30 -16.55
N LEU A 127 4.10 2.01 -17.53
CA LEU A 127 4.22 2.53 -18.89
C LEU A 127 3.86 4.02 -19.00
N ASN A 128 2.89 4.48 -18.21
CA ASN A 128 2.42 5.87 -18.23
C ASN A 128 3.37 6.82 -17.48
N ILE A 129 4.18 6.28 -16.57
CA ILE A 129 5.19 7.02 -15.81
C ILE A 129 6.56 6.37 -16.04
N PRO A 130 7.10 6.42 -17.28
CA PRO A 130 8.45 5.94 -17.53
C PRO A 130 9.40 6.93 -16.85
N ASP A 131 9.95 6.50 -15.72
CA ASP A 131 10.90 7.28 -14.92
C ASP A 131 10.24 8.52 -14.24
N PRO A 132 9.58 8.34 -13.07
CA PRO A 132 9.21 9.46 -12.24
C PRO A 132 10.50 10.05 -11.69
N LYS A 133 11.19 10.87 -12.48
CA LYS A 133 12.17 11.81 -11.94
C LYS A 133 11.37 12.69 -11.00
N TRP A 134 11.31 12.28 -9.74
CA TRP A 134 10.66 13.02 -8.68
C TRP A 134 11.33 14.39 -8.69
N GLN A 135 10.58 15.39 -9.12
CA GLN A 135 11.03 16.77 -9.13
C GLN A 135 10.40 17.39 -7.91
N PRO A 136 11.17 17.64 -6.82
CA PRO A 136 10.66 18.49 -5.77
C PRO A 136 10.24 19.82 -6.41
N PRO A 137 9.25 20.53 -5.85
CA PRO A 137 8.94 21.87 -6.33
C PRO A 137 10.24 22.68 -6.40
N LEU A 138 10.60 23.14 -7.60
CA LEU A 138 11.88 23.83 -7.88
C LEU A 138 11.95 25.24 -7.26
N SER A 139 10.94 25.62 -6.46
CA SER A 139 10.95 26.85 -5.69
C SER A 139 11.21 26.56 -4.21
N ASN A 140 12.12 27.34 -3.66
CA ASN A 140 12.34 27.57 -2.23
C ASN A 140 11.11 28.12 -1.47
N GLN A 141 9.94 28.19 -2.12
CA GLN A 141 8.72 28.78 -1.58
C GLN A 141 7.58 27.75 -1.35
N CYS A 142 7.80 26.46 -1.62
CA CYS A 142 6.81 25.39 -1.38
C CYS A 142 5.41 25.67 -1.96
N MET A 143 5.32 26.34 -3.10
CA MET A 143 4.05 26.60 -3.80
C MET A 143 3.89 25.65 -4.98
N ILE A 144 2.73 24.97 -5.07
CA ILE A 144 2.36 24.14 -6.23
C ILE A 144 1.76 25.06 -7.29
N LEU A 145 2.52 25.36 -8.35
CA LEU A 145 1.99 26.07 -9.52
C LEU A 145 1.44 25.04 -10.53
N PRO A 146 0.27 25.29 -11.15
CA PRO A 146 -0.19 24.47 -12.26
C PRO A 146 0.74 24.68 -13.46
N ARG A 147 0.93 23.62 -14.27
CA ARG A 147 1.58 23.74 -15.58
C ARG A 147 0.50 23.78 -16.66
N ASP A 148 0.63 24.76 -17.55
CA ASP A 148 -0.06 24.81 -18.85
C ASP A 148 0.33 23.62 -19.73
#